data_AF-A0A0M0JUF4-F1
#
_entry.id   AF-A0A0M0JUF4-F1
#
_cell.length_a   1.000
_cell.length_b   1.000
_cell.length_c   1.000
_cell.angle_alpha   90.00
_cell.angle_beta   90.00
_cell.angle_gamma   90.00
#
_symmetry.space_group_name_H-M   'P 1'
#
loop_
_entity.id
_entity.type
_entity.pdbx_description
1 polymer ?
#
loop_
_entity_poly.entity_id
_entity_poly.type
_entity_poly.pdbx_seq_one_letter_code
_entity_poly.pdbx_strand_id
1 'polypeptide(L)'
;MRERQRQVQEALGEAGAEAERALGNVHTLKLFAAEGEALERYGAKVTTARRRAEEVGAAQALSEAGVGLALQSSALLVLAVGGQQILDGTLTYGDLSAFLLYSMMTGFGAGNVATAYSEFRRASGASERVMQLLEPRPADLERERSVTLQLPTSTPIGPNTTPIMPITTPMGTNTTPRVTITTPMRPSTTPTVPITTPPGFSSMATATRQSPATALPRIDAVGAAGAVGAMAVGQIEFEGVSFAYPSAPHRPVLSGLDLHVAAGERVALVGASGSGKSTIAALLAGLYAPQRGRVLLGGVDVDTIERVHLRTRLLSVVPQEPALFSGSLRENLLVGRPGATEAELRAAADAAGCADFADLHWTRDVGERGLQLSGGQKQRVALARVLLRDTPIVILDEFSSALDGKMEASLVNGLQRALAGRTLLLITHRTSPLGLVERVINLPSFANTDVGGR
;
A
#
# COMPACT_ATOMS: atom_id res chain seq x y z
N MET A 1 2.29 7.51 -35.33
CA MET A 1 3.02 6.44 -34.63
C MET A 1 2.76 6.43 -33.13
N ARG A 2 3.07 7.52 -32.39
CA ARG A 2 2.85 7.59 -30.92
C ARG A 2 1.41 7.22 -30.49
N GLU A 3 0.41 7.77 -31.17
CA GLU A 3 -1.00 7.47 -30.89
C GLU A 3 -1.34 5.99 -31.10
N ARG A 4 -0.88 5.39 -32.21
CA ARG A 4 -1.09 3.96 -32.46
C ARG A 4 -0.37 3.08 -31.44
N GLN A 5 0.82 3.48 -31.00
CA GLN A 5 1.57 2.79 -29.93
C GLN A 5 0.85 2.88 -28.58
N ARG A 6 0.23 4.03 -28.29
CA ARG A 6 -0.60 4.19 -27.08
C ARG A 6 -1.80 3.25 -27.10
N GLN A 7 -2.50 3.17 -28.24
CA GLN A 7 -3.65 2.25 -28.42
C GLN A 7 -3.28 0.78 -28.23
N VAL A 8 -2.07 0.36 -28.63
CA VAL A 8 -1.59 -1.02 -28.35
C VAL A 8 -1.40 -1.24 -26.85
N GLN A 9 -0.80 -0.28 -26.15
CA GLN A 9 -0.59 -0.38 -24.69
C GLN A 9 -1.91 -0.36 -23.92
N GLU A 10 -2.86 0.49 -24.32
CA GLU A 10 -4.21 0.52 -23.75
C GLU A 10 -4.92 -0.84 -23.93
N ALA A 11 -4.90 -1.40 -25.14
CA ALA A 11 -5.52 -2.70 -25.42
C ALA A 11 -4.86 -3.87 -24.65
N LEU A 12 -3.54 -3.83 -24.47
CA LEU A 12 -2.82 -4.79 -23.61
C LEU A 12 -3.20 -4.62 -22.13
N GLY A 13 -3.33 -3.38 -21.66
CA GLY A 13 -3.78 -3.07 -20.29
C GLY A 13 -5.20 -3.60 -20.02
N GLU A 14 -6.13 -3.41 -20.96
CA GLU A 14 -7.48 -3.95 -20.86
C GLU A 14 -7.51 -5.50 -20.81
N ALA A 15 -6.67 -6.16 -21.63
CA ALA A 15 -6.54 -7.62 -21.60
C ALA A 15 -5.97 -8.12 -20.27
N GLY A 16 -4.94 -7.43 -19.75
CA GLY A 16 -4.35 -7.73 -18.44
C GLY A 16 -5.35 -7.56 -17.29
N ALA A 17 -6.13 -6.48 -17.30
CA ALA A 17 -7.17 -6.24 -16.29
C ALA A 17 -8.28 -7.30 -16.32
N GLU A 18 -8.67 -7.79 -17.51
CA GLU A 18 -9.63 -8.89 -17.62
C GLU A 18 -9.07 -10.21 -17.08
N ALA A 19 -7.79 -10.50 -17.36
CA ALA A 19 -7.12 -11.68 -16.81
C ALA A 19 -7.04 -11.63 -15.27
N GLU A 20 -6.64 -10.48 -14.71
CA GLU A 20 -6.58 -10.27 -13.27
C GLU A 20 -7.97 -10.40 -12.63
N ARG A 21 -9.01 -9.83 -13.24
CA ARG A 21 -10.40 -9.97 -12.80
C ARG A 21 -10.85 -11.43 -12.79
N ALA A 22 -10.57 -12.18 -13.85
CA ALA A 22 -10.97 -13.58 -14.00
C ALA A 22 -10.23 -14.48 -13.00
N LEU A 23 -8.91 -14.30 -12.86
CA LEU A 23 -8.09 -15.06 -11.91
C LEU A 23 -8.44 -14.73 -10.45
N GLY A 24 -8.64 -13.44 -10.14
CA GLY A 24 -9.03 -12.98 -8.81
C GLY A 24 -10.39 -13.53 -8.35
N ASN A 25 -11.28 -13.86 -9.28
CA ASN A 25 -12.61 -14.41 -9.01
C ASN A 25 -12.79 -15.83 -9.57
N VAL A 26 -11.69 -16.60 -9.71
CA VAL A 26 -11.73 -17.93 -10.35
C VAL A 26 -12.70 -18.88 -9.66
N HIS A 27 -12.86 -18.76 -8.34
CA HIS A 27 -13.81 -19.58 -7.60
C HIS A 27 -15.25 -19.30 -8.02
N THR A 28 -15.62 -18.03 -8.18
CA THR A 28 -16.94 -17.64 -8.70
C THR A 28 -17.14 -18.16 -10.11
N LEU A 29 -16.14 -18.04 -10.99
CA LEU A 29 -16.24 -18.57 -12.36
C LEU A 29 -16.46 -20.09 -12.36
N LYS A 30 -15.75 -20.83 -11.51
CA LYS A 30 -15.88 -22.29 -11.34
C LYS A 30 -17.27 -22.68 -10.84
N LEU A 31 -17.81 -21.95 -9.87
CA LEU A 31 -19.13 -22.22 -9.29
C LEU A 31 -20.27 -22.03 -10.31
N PHE A 32 -20.12 -21.07 -11.22
CA PHE A 32 -21.12 -20.78 -12.26
C PHE A 32 -20.79 -21.43 -13.61
N ALA A 33 -19.77 -22.29 -13.70
CA ALA A 33 -19.28 -22.89 -14.94
C ALA A 33 -19.06 -21.86 -16.07
N ALA A 34 -18.62 -20.66 -15.68
CA ALA A 34 -18.49 -19.48 -16.56
C ALA A 34 -17.07 -19.33 -17.13
N GLU A 35 -16.22 -20.36 -17.05
CA GLU A 35 -14.85 -20.28 -17.56
C GLU A 35 -14.80 -20.07 -19.07
N GLY A 36 -15.74 -20.67 -19.82
CA GLY A 36 -15.84 -20.49 -21.26
C GLY A 36 -16.09 -19.03 -21.64
N GLU A 37 -17.07 -18.39 -21.01
CA GLU A 37 -17.40 -16.98 -21.24
C GLU A 37 -16.25 -16.05 -20.84
N ALA A 38 -15.56 -16.35 -19.73
CA ALA A 38 -14.38 -15.60 -19.31
C ALA A 38 -13.22 -15.73 -20.30
N LEU A 39 -12.96 -16.93 -20.83
CA LEU A 39 -11.95 -17.16 -21.85
C LEU A 39 -12.28 -16.45 -23.16
N GLU A 40 -13.55 -16.43 -23.57
CA GLU A 40 -14.01 -15.68 -24.76
C GLU A 40 -13.81 -14.17 -24.60
N ARG A 41 -14.20 -13.60 -23.44
CA ARG A 41 -13.95 -12.17 -23.14
C ARG A 41 -12.47 -11.82 -23.20
N TYR A 42 -11.62 -12.63 -22.56
CA TYR A 42 -10.18 -12.43 -22.60
C TYR A 42 -9.63 -12.56 -24.03
N GLY A 43 -10.06 -13.59 -24.78
CA GLY A 43 -9.68 -13.80 -26.17
C GLY A 43 -10.05 -12.64 -27.09
N ALA A 44 -11.24 -12.04 -26.91
CA ALA A 44 -11.67 -10.85 -27.65
C ALA A 44 -10.78 -9.63 -27.38
N LYS A 45 -10.32 -9.46 -26.14
CA LYS A 45 -9.38 -8.38 -25.78
C LYS A 45 -7.99 -8.62 -26.36
N VAL A 46 -7.47 -9.85 -26.27
CA VAL A 46 -6.16 -10.22 -26.84
C VAL A 46 -6.14 -10.07 -28.35
N THR A 47 -7.18 -10.50 -29.06
CA THR A 47 -7.28 -10.35 -30.53
C THR A 47 -7.33 -8.88 -30.94
N THR A 48 -8.02 -8.04 -30.18
CA THR A 48 -8.03 -6.59 -30.39
C THR A 48 -6.63 -6.00 -30.23
N ALA A 49 -5.91 -6.37 -29.16
CA ALA A 49 -4.53 -5.96 -28.94
C ALA A 49 -3.60 -6.43 -30.07
N ARG A 50 -3.77 -7.68 -30.52
CA ARG A 50 -2.99 -8.26 -31.63
C ARG A 50 -3.20 -7.49 -32.93
N ARG A 51 -4.44 -7.21 -33.32
CA ARG A 51 -4.75 -6.44 -34.54
C ARG A 51 -4.13 -5.04 -34.51
N ARG A 52 -4.21 -4.35 -33.36
CA ARG A 52 -3.56 -3.04 -33.18
C ARG A 52 -2.03 -3.13 -33.27
N ALA A 53 -1.44 -4.19 -32.72
CA ALA A 53 0.00 -4.42 -32.81
C ALA A 53 0.43 -4.72 -34.26
N GLU A 54 -0.36 -5.50 -35.01
CA GLU A 54 -0.13 -5.77 -36.43
C GLU A 54 -0.20 -4.47 -37.27
N GLU A 55 -1.18 -3.60 -37.04
CA GLU A 55 -1.28 -2.29 -37.72
C GLU A 55 -0.05 -1.40 -37.47
N VAL A 56 0.49 -1.41 -36.25
CA VAL A 56 1.72 -0.69 -35.89
C VAL A 56 2.94 -1.34 -36.53
N GLY A 57 3.04 -2.66 -36.46
CA GLY A 57 4.14 -3.44 -37.04
C GLY A 57 4.22 -3.27 -38.55
N ALA A 58 3.09 -3.33 -39.25
CA ALA A 58 3.03 -3.08 -40.69
C ALA A 58 3.52 -1.66 -41.04
N ALA A 59 3.05 -0.64 -40.33
CA ALA A 59 3.48 0.74 -40.56
C ALA A 59 4.99 0.93 -40.32
N GLN A 60 5.55 0.25 -39.31
CA GLN A 60 6.98 0.26 -39.04
C GLN A 60 7.77 -0.45 -40.14
N ALA A 61 7.33 -1.64 -40.56
CA ALA A 61 7.98 -2.39 -41.64
C ALA A 61 7.97 -1.61 -42.97
N LEU A 62 6.86 -0.95 -43.33
CA LEU A 62 6.82 -0.06 -44.51
C LEU A 62 7.82 1.09 -44.38
N SER A 63 7.96 1.67 -43.19
CA SER A 63 8.90 2.78 -42.95
C SER A 63 10.35 2.30 -43.09
N GLU A 64 10.70 1.16 -42.51
CA GLU A 64 12.04 0.56 -42.61
C GLU A 64 12.37 0.17 -44.05
N ALA A 65 11.43 -0.47 -44.76
CA ALA A 65 11.59 -0.80 -46.18
C ALA A 65 11.79 0.45 -47.05
N GLY A 66 11.02 1.52 -46.81
CA GLY A 66 11.15 2.78 -47.53
C GLY A 66 12.51 3.44 -47.34
N VAL A 67 13.03 3.48 -46.10
CA VAL A 67 14.37 3.99 -45.81
C VAL A 67 15.45 3.11 -46.46
N GLY A 68 15.31 1.79 -46.40
CA GLY A 68 16.23 0.85 -47.03
C GLY A 68 16.30 1.02 -48.55
N LEU A 69 15.14 1.13 -49.22
CA LEU A 69 15.06 1.36 -50.66
C LEU A 69 15.67 2.71 -51.06
N ALA A 70 15.45 3.76 -50.28
CA ALA A 70 16.04 5.07 -50.53
C ALA A 70 17.58 5.02 -50.47
N LEU A 71 18.14 4.31 -49.47
CA LEU A 71 19.58 4.10 -49.32
C LEU A 71 20.17 3.26 -50.45
N GLN A 72 19.50 2.20 -50.90
CA GLN A 72 19.99 1.40 -52.03
C GLN A 72 19.89 2.17 -53.35
N SER A 73 18.81 2.93 -53.55
CA SER A 73 18.63 3.76 -54.74
C SER A 73 19.68 4.86 -54.84
N SER A 74 20.08 5.46 -53.71
CA SER A 74 21.14 6.48 -53.71
C SER A 74 22.49 5.88 -54.08
N ALA A 75 22.82 4.67 -53.62
CA ALA A 75 24.04 3.97 -54.02
C ALA A 75 24.07 3.65 -55.52
N LEU A 76 22.94 3.20 -56.09
CA LEU A 76 22.82 2.97 -57.53
C LEU A 76 22.95 4.26 -58.35
N LEU A 77 22.36 5.36 -57.88
CA LEU A 77 22.49 6.66 -58.52
C LEU A 77 23.95 7.15 -58.54
N VAL A 78 24.65 7.02 -57.41
CA VAL A 78 26.07 7.34 -57.30
C VAL A 78 26.91 6.52 -58.27
N LEU A 79 26.63 5.21 -58.39
CA LEU A 79 27.28 4.33 -59.36
C LEU A 79 27.02 4.75 -60.81
N ALA A 80 25.77 5.09 -61.15
CA ALA A 80 25.41 5.48 -62.50
C ALA A 80 26.08 6.79 -62.93
N VAL A 81 26.00 7.82 -62.08
CA VAL A 81 26.59 9.14 -62.35
C VAL A 81 28.11 9.08 -62.29
N GLY A 82 28.68 8.40 -61.28
CA GLY A 82 30.12 8.21 -61.15
C GLY A 82 30.70 7.39 -62.30
N GLY A 83 29.98 6.38 -62.78
CA GLY A 83 30.38 5.60 -63.95
C GLY A 83 30.49 6.43 -65.23
N GLN A 84 29.53 7.34 -65.46
CA GLN A 84 29.62 8.29 -66.59
C GLN A 84 30.83 9.21 -66.45
N GLN A 85 31.11 9.75 -65.26
CA GLN A 85 32.26 10.62 -65.02
C GLN A 85 33.62 9.94 -65.23
N ILE A 86 33.70 8.62 -65.00
CA ILE A 86 34.89 7.81 -65.33
C ILE A 86 35.07 7.70 -66.84
N LEU A 87 33.99 7.46 -67.59
CA LEU A 87 34.03 7.37 -69.05
C LEU A 87 34.43 8.71 -69.70
N ASP A 88 34.01 9.82 -69.12
CA ASP A 88 34.37 11.18 -69.55
C ASP A 88 35.81 11.59 -69.13
N GLY A 89 36.53 10.73 -68.39
CA GLY A 89 37.90 10.96 -67.93
C GLY A 89 38.06 11.98 -66.80
N THR A 90 36.94 12.41 -66.20
CA THR A 90 36.93 13.42 -65.12
C THR A 90 37.21 12.83 -63.73
N LEU A 91 36.99 11.53 -63.55
CA LEU A 91 37.13 10.83 -62.28
C LEU A 91 37.90 9.52 -62.46
N THR A 92 38.69 9.10 -61.46
CA THR A 92 39.35 7.80 -61.48
C THR A 92 38.49 6.70 -60.86
N TYR A 93 38.78 5.43 -61.19
CA TYR A 93 38.12 4.29 -60.54
C TYR A 93 38.34 4.25 -59.01
N GLY A 94 39.50 4.71 -58.55
CA GLY A 94 39.83 4.78 -57.13
C GLY A 94 38.95 5.78 -56.38
N ASP A 95 38.70 6.95 -56.97
CA ASP A 95 37.87 8.01 -56.37
C ASP A 95 36.42 7.57 -56.19
N LEU A 96 35.82 6.91 -57.20
CA LEU A 96 34.45 6.39 -57.10
C LEU A 96 34.32 5.29 -56.04
N SER A 97 35.31 4.38 -55.99
CA SER A 97 35.33 3.29 -55.02
C SER A 97 35.47 3.83 -53.59
N ALA A 98 36.33 4.83 -53.38
CA ALA A 98 36.47 5.51 -52.08
C ALA A 98 35.18 6.24 -51.68
N PHE A 99 34.55 6.96 -52.62
CA PHE A 99 33.30 7.67 -52.37
C PHE A 99 32.15 6.71 -51.98
N LEU A 100 32.04 5.57 -52.64
CA LEU A 100 31.04 4.54 -52.30
C LEU A 100 31.27 3.95 -50.91
N LEU A 101 32.53 3.63 -50.56
CA LEU A 101 32.88 3.12 -49.24
C LEU A 101 32.53 4.12 -48.13
N TYR A 102 32.92 5.39 -48.30
CA TYR A 102 32.62 6.44 -47.32
C TYR A 102 31.13 6.77 -47.24
N SER A 103 30.41 6.73 -48.36
CA SER A 103 28.94 6.92 -48.38
C SER A 103 28.23 5.82 -47.61
N MET A 104 28.65 4.57 -47.78
CA MET A 104 28.10 3.42 -47.05
C MET A 104 28.39 3.53 -45.54
N MET A 105 29.64 3.84 -45.15
CA MET A 105 29.99 4.07 -43.75
C MET A 105 29.19 5.20 -43.11
N THR A 106 29.00 6.30 -43.83
CA THR A 106 28.20 7.45 -43.37
C THR A 106 26.74 7.07 -43.19
N GLY A 107 26.17 6.28 -44.11
CA GLY A 107 24.81 5.78 -44.02
C GLY A 107 24.59 4.89 -42.78
N PHE A 108 25.50 3.95 -42.52
CA PHE A 108 25.46 3.13 -41.30
C PHE A 108 25.63 3.98 -40.03
N GLY A 109 26.54 4.95 -40.04
CA GLY A 109 26.71 5.89 -38.93
C GLY A 109 25.44 6.65 -38.61
N ALA A 110 24.77 7.19 -39.64
CA ALA A 110 23.49 7.90 -39.48
C ALA A 110 22.38 6.98 -38.94
N GLY A 111 22.31 5.72 -39.39
CA GLY A 111 21.38 4.72 -38.86
C GLY A 111 21.61 4.44 -37.37
N ASN A 112 22.86 4.26 -36.97
CA ASN A 112 23.21 4.06 -35.55
C ASN A 112 22.83 5.26 -34.68
N VAL A 113 23.05 6.48 -35.17
CA VAL A 113 22.63 7.71 -34.48
C VAL A 113 21.10 7.79 -34.36
N ALA A 114 20.36 7.46 -35.40
CA ALA A 114 18.90 7.44 -35.37
C ALA A 114 18.35 6.43 -34.34
N THR A 115 18.93 5.23 -34.29
CA THR A 115 18.59 4.21 -33.30
C THR A 115 18.93 4.68 -31.88
N ALA A 116 20.14 5.19 -31.65
CA ALA A 116 20.55 5.73 -30.37
C ALA A 116 19.64 6.88 -29.89
N TYR A 117 19.24 7.77 -30.81
CA TYR A 117 18.30 8.85 -30.53
C TYR A 117 16.90 8.32 -30.16
N SER A 118 16.45 7.24 -30.80
CA SER A 118 15.17 6.60 -30.47
C SER A 118 15.18 6.00 -29.06
N GLU A 119 16.28 5.33 -28.68
CA GLU A 119 16.47 4.77 -27.33
C GLU A 119 16.56 5.88 -26.28
N PHE A 120 17.34 6.94 -26.55
CA PHE A 120 17.42 8.11 -25.68
C PHE A 120 16.04 8.74 -25.44
N ARG A 121 15.21 8.84 -26.48
CA ARG A 121 13.84 9.36 -26.36
C ARG A 121 12.93 8.44 -25.54
N ARG A 122 13.07 7.12 -25.66
CA ARG A 122 12.34 6.15 -24.82
C ARG A 122 12.76 6.30 -23.35
N ALA A 123 14.06 6.38 -23.09
CA ALA A 123 14.60 6.56 -21.74
C ALA A 123 14.13 7.87 -21.11
N SER A 124 14.13 8.97 -21.88
CA SER A 124 13.66 10.27 -21.40
C SER A 124 12.18 10.24 -20.99
N GLY A 125 11.30 9.64 -21.82
CA GLY A 125 9.88 9.52 -21.49
C GLY A 125 9.60 8.56 -20.33
N ALA A 126 10.42 7.50 -20.15
CA ALA A 126 10.35 6.66 -18.98
C ALA A 126 10.78 7.41 -17.71
N SER A 127 11.86 8.20 -17.78
CA SER A 127 12.36 9.01 -16.67
C SER A 127 11.37 10.09 -16.25
N GLU A 128 10.67 10.72 -17.20
CA GLU A 128 9.64 11.72 -16.90
C GLU A 128 8.49 11.10 -16.08
N ARG A 129 8.02 9.91 -16.46
CA ARG A 129 7.00 9.18 -15.69
C ARG A 129 7.47 8.79 -14.30
N VAL A 130 8.74 8.39 -14.17
CA VAL A 130 9.33 8.10 -12.85
C VAL A 130 9.40 9.38 -12.00
N MET A 131 9.80 10.51 -12.60
CA MET A 131 9.86 11.80 -11.90
C MET A 131 8.48 12.25 -11.45
N GLN A 132 7.46 12.13 -12.30
CA GLN A 132 6.07 12.44 -11.95
C GLN A 132 5.54 11.59 -10.78
N LEU A 133 6.00 10.35 -10.63
CA LEU A 133 5.64 9.50 -9.48
C LEU A 133 6.42 9.87 -8.21
N LEU A 134 7.62 10.44 -8.34
CA LEU A 134 8.44 10.88 -7.22
C LEU A 134 8.06 12.29 -6.74
N GLU A 135 7.43 13.11 -7.57
CA GLU A 135 6.92 14.42 -7.20
C GLU A 135 5.86 14.28 -6.09
N PRO A 136 6.13 14.76 -4.86
CA PRO A 136 5.18 14.64 -3.77
C PRO A 136 3.95 15.51 -4.06
N ARG A 137 2.76 14.95 -3.91
CA ARG A 137 1.52 15.69 -4.13
C ARG A 137 1.39 16.79 -3.05
N PRO A 138 0.92 18.01 -3.38
CA PRO A 138 0.80 19.11 -2.43
C PRO A 138 0.01 18.76 -1.15
N ALA A 139 -1.04 17.94 -1.30
CA ALA A 139 -1.86 17.47 -0.17
C ALA A 139 -1.11 16.54 0.81
N ASP A 140 -0.04 15.89 0.37
CA ASP A 140 0.79 15.02 1.20
C ASP A 140 1.78 15.86 2.04
N LEU A 141 2.28 16.99 1.50
CA LEU A 141 3.22 17.91 2.16
C LEU A 141 2.58 18.76 3.28
N GLU A 142 1.36 19.25 3.09
CA GLU A 142 0.64 20.00 4.14
C GLU A 142 0.30 19.10 5.34
N ARG A 143 0.10 17.80 5.11
CA ARG A 143 -0.20 16.80 6.14
C ARG A 143 1.01 16.33 6.94
N GLU A 144 2.24 16.51 6.45
CA GLU A 144 3.47 16.24 7.21
C GLU A 144 3.83 17.37 8.19
N ARG A 145 3.28 18.58 8.03
CA ARG A 145 3.49 19.72 8.95
C ARG A 145 2.59 19.71 10.19
N SER A 146 2.12 18.54 10.58
CA SER A 146 1.01 18.33 11.50
C SER A 146 1.45 18.21 12.97
N VAL A 147 0.53 18.50 13.88
CA VAL A 147 0.75 18.53 15.33
C VAL A 147 0.88 17.09 15.86
N THR A 148 1.94 16.82 16.63
CA THR A 148 2.06 15.60 17.44
C THR A 148 1.41 15.84 18.80
N LEU A 149 0.43 15.01 19.17
CA LEU A 149 -0.24 15.14 20.47
C LEU A 149 0.53 14.36 21.54
N GLN A 150 0.83 14.99 22.67
CA GLN A 150 1.44 14.27 23.79
C GLN A 150 0.34 13.62 24.62
N LEU A 151 0.28 12.29 24.58
CA LEU A 151 -0.57 11.52 25.48
C LEU A 151 0.02 11.54 26.91
N PRO A 152 -0.81 11.59 27.96
CA PRO A 152 -0.35 11.27 29.30
C PRO A 152 0.17 9.82 29.29
N THR A 153 1.36 9.59 29.85
CA THR A 153 1.96 8.26 29.92
C THR A 153 1.04 7.32 30.69
N SER A 154 0.40 6.36 30.01
CA SER A 154 -0.29 5.24 30.65
C SER A 154 0.74 4.30 31.27
N THR A 155 0.49 3.89 32.51
CA THR A 155 1.24 2.83 33.18
C THR A 155 1.02 1.52 32.41
N PRO A 156 2.09 0.79 32.02
CA PRO A 156 1.91 -0.48 31.33
C PRO A 156 1.14 -1.47 32.21
N ILE A 157 0.26 -2.26 31.58
CA ILE A 157 -0.45 -3.38 32.21
C ILE A 157 0.59 -4.44 32.57
N GLY A 158 1.16 -4.34 33.77
CA GLY A 158 1.97 -5.38 34.38
C GLY A 158 1.08 -6.46 35.02
N PRO A 159 1.50 -7.73 35.04
CA PRO A 159 0.82 -8.73 35.84
C PRO A 159 0.98 -8.36 37.32
N ASN A 160 -0.15 -8.18 38.00
CA ASN A 160 -0.22 -7.96 39.43
C ASN A 160 0.49 -9.14 40.15
N THR A 161 1.74 -8.93 40.54
CA THR A 161 2.52 -9.86 41.38
C THR A 161 2.98 -9.07 42.58
N THR A 162 2.23 -9.23 43.67
CA THR A 162 2.62 -8.78 45.00
C THR A 162 3.96 -9.44 45.37
N PRO A 163 5.00 -8.69 45.73
CA PRO A 163 6.27 -9.29 46.13
C PRO A 163 6.13 -9.92 47.52
N ILE A 164 6.25 -11.24 47.60
CA ILE A 164 6.47 -11.96 48.86
C ILE A 164 7.92 -11.68 49.28
N MET A 165 8.09 -11.06 50.45
CA MET A 165 9.41 -10.80 51.07
C MET A 165 10.18 -12.11 51.34
N PRO A 166 11.52 -12.08 51.31
CA PRO A 166 12.34 -13.27 51.49
C PRO A 166 12.50 -13.60 52.98
N ILE A 167 12.31 -14.88 53.32
CA ILE A 167 12.78 -15.43 54.60
C ILE A 167 14.15 -16.05 54.36
N THR A 168 15.15 -15.46 54.99
CA THR A 168 16.53 -15.96 55.10
C THR A 168 16.68 -17.01 56.20
N THR A 169 17.63 -17.94 55.96
CA THR A 169 18.49 -18.76 56.88
C THR A 169 18.32 -20.29 56.79
N PRO A 170 19.34 -21.12 57.14
CA PRO A 170 20.67 -21.19 56.50
C PRO A 170 21.18 -22.64 56.28
N MET A 171 22.28 -22.75 55.51
CA MET A 171 23.31 -23.83 55.44
C MET A 171 22.92 -25.32 55.30
N GLY A 172 23.52 -25.94 54.27
CA GLY A 172 23.71 -27.39 54.15
C GLY A 172 24.62 -27.75 52.98
N THR A 173 25.89 -28.02 53.27
CA THR A 173 26.92 -28.54 52.36
C THR A 173 26.58 -29.96 51.88
N ASN A 174 26.67 -30.28 50.59
CA ASN A 174 27.49 -31.41 50.10
C ASN A 174 27.53 -31.58 48.57
N THR A 175 28.75 -31.79 48.06
CA THR A 175 29.20 -32.70 46.99
C THR A 175 28.49 -32.80 45.63
N THR A 176 29.25 -32.38 44.60
CA THR A 176 29.40 -32.87 43.22
C THR A 176 29.08 -34.37 42.95
N PRO A 177 28.73 -34.81 41.71
CA PRO A 177 29.53 -34.55 40.51
C PRO A 177 28.82 -34.16 39.20
N ARG A 178 29.60 -33.41 38.41
CA ARG A 178 29.47 -33.09 36.99
C ARG A 178 29.48 -34.38 36.16
N VAL A 179 28.53 -34.50 35.23
CA VAL A 179 28.63 -35.39 34.07
C VAL A 179 28.51 -34.52 32.81
N THR A 180 29.63 -34.39 32.11
CA THR A 180 29.76 -33.78 30.79
C THR A 180 29.46 -34.85 29.75
N ILE A 181 28.43 -34.66 28.94
CA ILE A 181 28.21 -35.45 27.72
C ILE A 181 28.56 -34.56 26.53
N THR A 182 29.65 -34.94 25.86
CA THR A 182 30.15 -34.37 24.62
C THR A 182 29.60 -35.20 23.47
N THR A 183 28.92 -34.58 22.51
CA THR A 183 28.59 -35.22 21.22
C THR A 183 28.92 -34.26 20.07
N PRO A 184 29.64 -34.70 19.02
CA PRO A 184 30.23 -33.80 18.02
C PRO A 184 29.24 -33.45 16.90
N MET A 185 29.18 -32.17 16.53
CA MET A 185 28.55 -31.70 15.28
C MET A 185 29.60 -31.56 14.17
N ARG A 186 29.39 -32.28 13.07
CA ARG A 186 30.09 -32.11 11.79
C ARG A 186 29.78 -30.74 11.18
N PRO A 187 30.74 -30.07 10.53
CA PRO A 187 30.47 -28.88 9.73
C PRO A 187 29.87 -29.27 8.37
N SER A 188 28.79 -28.61 7.97
CA SER A 188 28.30 -28.62 6.59
C SER A 188 28.96 -27.48 5.83
N THR A 189 29.60 -27.83 4.73
CA THR A 189 30.23 -26.93 3.77
C THR A 189 29.19 -26.46 2.76
N THR A 190 29.04 -25.15 2.58
CA THR A 190 28.36 -24.56 1.41
C THR A 190 29.37 -23.68 0.68
N PRO A 191 29.58 -23.86 -0.63
CA PRO A 191 30.63 -23.14 -1.36
C PRO A 191 30.19 -21.71 -1.70
N THR A 192 31.09 -20.76 -1.42
CA THR A 192 31.02 -19.36 -1.86
C THR A 192 31.51 -19.28 -3.31
N VAL A 193 30.70 -18.72 -4.21
CA VAL A 193 31.09 -18.42 -5.60
C VAL A 193 31.71 -17.01 -5.63
N PRO A 194 32.95 -16.84 -6.14
CA PRO A 194 33.51 -15.50 -6.34
C PRO A 194 33.02 -14.90 -7.67
N ILE A 195 32.55 -13.66 -7.63
CA ILE A 195 32.28 -12.85 -8.82
C ILE A 195 33.60 -12.23 -9.27
N THR A 196 34.09 -12.67 -10.43
CA THR A 196 35.23 -12.10 -11.16
C THR A 196 34.79 -10.91 -12.00
N THR A 197 35.39 -9.74 -11.77
CA THR A 197 35.35 -8.58 -12.68
C THR A 197 36.38 -8.75 -13.80
N PRO A 198 36.06 -8.41 -15.07
CA PRO A 198 37.06 -8.35 -16.13
C PRO A 198 37.82 -7.00 -16.12
N PRO A 199 39.11 -6.97 -16.55
CA PRO A 199 39.91 -5.74 -16.60
C PRO A 199 39.79 -5.05 -17.96
N GLY A 200 39.76 -3.71 -17.98
CA GLY A 200 39.96 -2.93 -19.20
C GLY A 200 39.47 -1.49 -19.09
N PHE A 201 40.37 -0.56 -19.38
CA PHE A 201 40.21 0.90 -19.50
C PHE A 201 40.37 1.73 -18.21
N SER A 202 41.64 2.06 -17.97
CA SER A 202 42.06 3.27 -17.25
C SER A 202 42.22 4.43 -18.25
N SER A 203 41.93 5.65 -17.76
CA SER A 203 42.37 6.96 -18.24
C SER A 203 41.67 7.61 -19.45
N MET A 204 40.83 8.64 -19.17
CA MET A 204 41.11 10.03 -19.59
C MET A 204 40.12 11.05 -18.97
N ALA A 205 40.67 12.20 -18.56
CA ALA A 205 40.03 13.49 -18.18
C ALA A 205 39.13 13.47 -16.93
N THR A 206 39.53 13.94 -15.75
CA THR A 206 39.94 15.31 -15.37
C THR A 206 39.03 16.40 -15.95
N ALA A 207 37.80 16.49 -15.42
CA ALA A 207 37.01 17.72 -15.47
C ALA A 207 36.41 17.96 -14.08
N THR A 208 37.05 18.86 -13.34
CA THR A 208 36.56 19.46 -12.10
C THR A 208 35.17 20.03 -12.32
N ARG A 209 34.14 19.38 -11.76
CA ARG A 209 32.85 20.05 -11.49
C ARG A 209 32.73 20.23 -9.98
N GLN A 210 32.92 21.47 -9.56
CA GLN A 210 32.44 21.96 -8.27
C GLN A 210 30.92 21.77 -8.24
N SER A 211 30.45 20.84 -7.40
CA SER A 211 29.04 20.80 -6.99
C SER A 211 28.80 21.93 -5.99
N PRO A 212 27.84 22.84 -6.22
CA PRO A 212 27.37 23.69 -5.14
C PRO A 212 26.57 22.81 -4.19
N ALA A 213 27.09 22.62 -2.98
CA ALA A 213 26.33 22.12 -1.86
C ALA A 213 25.26 23.15 -1.52
N THR A 214 24.09 23.04 -2.13
CA THR A 214 22.90 23.76 -1.69
C THR A 214 22.46 23.13 -0.38
N ALA A 215 22.98 23.67 0.73
CA ALA A 215 22.50 23.38 2.06
C ALA A 215 20.98 23.65 2.07
N LEU A 216 20.20 22.59 2.19
CA LEU A 216 18.79 22.70 2.56
C LEU A 216 18.74 23.52 3.85
N PRO A 217 17.94 24.59 3.92
CA PRO A 217 17.88 25.40 5.12
C PRO A 217 17.41 24.50 6.27
N ARG A 218 18.20 24.46 7.35
CA ARG A 218 17.69 24.07 8.67
C ARG A 218 16.57 25.05 8.97
N ILE A 219 15.33 24.60 8.81
CA ILE A 219 14.18 25.35 9.27
C ILE A 219 14.21 25.21 10.78
N ASP A 220 14.63 26.27 11.45
CA ASP A 220 14.45 26.44 12.88
C ASP A 220 12.99 26.16 13.20
N ALA A 221 12.75 25.26 14.15
CA ALA A 221 11.43 24.97 14.66
C ALA A 221 10.83 26.29 15.18
N VAL A 222 9.95 26.90 14.36
CA VAL A 222 9.10 27.98 14.82
C VAL A 222 8.20 27.37 15.88
N GLY A 223 8.55 27.66 17.13
CA GLY A 223 7.77 27.30 18.30
C GLY A 223 6.40 27.94 18.22
N ALA A 224 5.43 27.21 17.70
CA ALA A 224 4.04 27.38 18.07
C ALA A 224 3.77 26.50 19.30
N ALA A 225 4.43 26.84 20.42
CA ALA A 225 4.00 26.40 21.75
C ALA A 225 2.72 27.19 22.10
N GLY A 226 1.64 26.92 21.38
CA GLY A 226 0.30 27.23 21.86
C GLY A 226 0.03 26.31 23.03
N ALA A 227 -0.23 26.88 24.20
CA ALA A 227 -0.55 26.14 25.41
C ALA A 227 -1.73 25.19 25.15
N VAL A 228 -1.44 23.90 25.00
CA VAL A 228 -2.45 22.84 24.95
C VAL A 228 -2.94 22.67 26.39
N GLY A 229 -4.05 23.34 26.73
CA GLY A 229 -4.79 23.08 27.95
C GLY A 229 -5.14 21.59 28.04
N ALA A 230 -5.23 21.06 29.27
CA ALA A 230 -5.43 19.64 29.55
C ALA A 230 -6.44 18.99 28.60
N MET A 231 -5.93 18.26 27.60
CA MET A 231 -6.76 17.63 26.57
C MET A 231 -7.59 16.50 27.18
N ALA A 232 -8.87 16.44 26.82
CA ALA A 232 -9.71 15.27 27.05
C ALA A 232 -9.35 14.19 26.03
N VAL A 233 -8.20 13.54 26.23
CA VAL A 233 -7.75 12.40 25.41
C VAL A 233 -8.85 11.36 25.36
N GLY A 234 -9.32 11.03 24.14
CA GLY A 234 -10.40 10.08 23.92
C GLY A 234 -11.74 10.69 23.55
N GLN A 235 -11.93 12.00 23.66
CA GLN A 235 -13.16 12.66 23.20
C GLN A 235 -13.22 12.74 21.68
N ILE A 236 -14.41 12.50 21.10
CA ILE A 236 -14.67 12.55 19.66
C ILE A 236 -15.77 13.57 19.37
N GLU A 237 -15.54 14.45 18.41
CA GLU A 237 -16.51 15.45 17.97
C GLU A 237 -16.58 15.54 16.44
N PHE A 238 -17.80 15.63 15.93
CA PHE A 238 -18.11 16.07 14.57
C PHE A 238 -18.92 17.35 14.69
N GLU A 239 -18.48 18.40 14.00
CA GLU A 239 -19.14 19.71 13.96
C GLU A 239 -19.59 20.02 12.53
N GLY A 240 -20.89 19.91 12.26
CA GLY A 240 -21.51 20.27 10.98
C GLY A 240 -20.93 19.54 9.77
N VAL A 241 -20.52 18.27 9.93
CA VAL A 241 -19.72 17.56 8.93
C VAL A 241 -20.53 17.15 7.70
N SER A 242 -20.05 17.56 6.52
CA SER A 242 -20.61 17.15 5.23
C SER A 242 -19.55 16.50 4.35
N PHE A 243 -19.89 15.40 3.69
CA PHE A 243 -18.92 14.61 2.93
C PHE A 243 -19.56 13.80 1.79
N ALA A 244 -18.85 13.75 0.66
CA ALA A 244 -19.08 12.87 -0.49
C ALA A 244 -17.74 12.23 -0.89
N TYR A 245 -17.77 10.97 -1.33
CA TYR A 245 -16.55 10.29 -1.79
C TYR A 245 -16.06 10.91 -3.12
N PRO A 246 -14.73 11.01 -3.34
CA PRO A 246 -14.17 11.56 -4.59
C PRO A 246 -14.61 10.83 -5.86
N SER A 247 -14.93 9.54 -5.76
CA SER A 247 -15.46 8.72 -6.86
C SER A 247 -16.91 9.05 -7.22
N ALA A 248 -17.65 9.71 -6.32
CA ALA A 248 -19.04 10.09 -6.50
C ALA A 248 -19.31 11.46 -5.84
N PRO A 249 -18.70 12.55 -6.33
CA PRO A 249 -18.71 13.85 -5.66
C PRO A 249 -20.11 14.48 -5.56
N HIS A 250 -21.02 14.09 -6.46
CA HIS A 250 -22.41 14.57 -6.50
C HIS A 250 -23.36 13.77 -5.60
N ARG A 251 -22.86 12.78 -4.86
CA ARG A 251 -23.66 11.93 -3.97
C ARG A 251 -23.18 12.12 -2.52
N PRO A 252 -23.69 13.15 -1.80
CA PRO A 252 -23.33 13.35 -0.40
C PRO A 252 -23.78 12.15 0.43
N VAL A 253 -22.89 11.71 1.32
CA VAL A 253 -23.12 10.61 2.27
C VAL A 253 -23.44 11.15 3.66
N LEU A 254 -22.79 12.25 4.04
CA LEU A 254 -23.05 12.98 5.29
C LEU A 254 -23.44 14.43 4.95
N SER A 255 -24.41 14.98 5.68
CA SER A 255 -24.88 16.35 5.51
C SER A 255 -25.12 17.00 6.86
N GLY A 256 -24.22 17.90 7.26
CA GLY A 256 -24.30 18.64 8.53
C GLY A 256 -24.32 17.75 9.78
N LEU A 257 -23.54 16.66 9.82
CA LEU A 257 -23.51 15.75 10.97
C LEU A 257 -22.85 16.41 12.18
N ASP A 258 -23.60 16.49 13.27
CA ASP A 258 -23.10 16.78 14.62
C ASP A 258 -23.12 15.51 15.48
N LEU A 259 -21.98 15.17 16.07
CA LEU A 259 -21.83 13.98 16.93
C LEU A 259 -20.81 14.28 18.01
N HIS A 260 -21.15 13.94 19.26
CA HIS A 260 -20.25 14.06 20.40
C HIS A 260 -20.17 12.72 21.15
N VAL A 261 -18.96 12.29 21.47
CA VAL A 261 -18.66 11.12 22.31
C VAL A 261 -17.62 11.53 23.35
N ALA A 262 -17.95 11.38 24.62
CA ALA A 262 -17.07 11.75 25.71
C ALA A 262 -15.86 10.79 25.84
N ALA A 263 -14.78 11.27 26.46
CA ALA A 263 -13.63 10.43 26.75
C ALA A 263 -14.01 9.24 27.65
N GLY A 264 -13.62 8.03 27.25
CA GLY A 264 -13.96 6.78 27.94
C GLY A 264 -15.38 6.27 27.67
N GLU A 265 -16.20 7.03 26.94
CA GLU A 265 -17.57 6.64 26.60
C GLU A 265 -17.58 5.55 25.52
N ARG A 266 -18.48 4.58 25.68
CA ARG A 266 -18.66 3.49 24.72
C ARG A 266 -20.00 3.64 24.04
N VAL A 267 -19.98 3.94 22.74
CA VAL A 267 -21.14 4.33 21.95
C VAL A 267 -21.31 3.43 20.74
N ALA A 268 -22.55 2.99 20.48
CA ALA A 268 -22.89 2.32 19.23
C ALA A 268 -23.54 3.26 18.22
N LEU A 269 -23.10 3.19 16.98
CA LEU A 269 -23.76 3.79 15.81
C LEU A 269 -24.58 2.72 15.10
N VAL A 270 -25.90 2.90 15.09
CA VAL A 270 -26.85 2.04 14.39
C VAL A 270 -27.55 2.85 13.30
N GLY A 271 -28.05 2.19 12.25
CA GLY A 271 -28.75 2.85 11.16
C GLY A 271 -28.78 1.99 9.90
N ALA A 272 -29.59 2.37 8.91
CA ALA A 272 -29.75 1.64 7.66
C ALA A 272 -28.41 1.45 6.91
N SER A 273 -28.32 0.41 6.06
CA SER A 273 -27.15 0.28 5.17
C SER A 273 -27.01 1.53 4.30
N GLY A 274 -25.79 2.05 4.16
CA GLY A 274 -25.52 3.29 3.43
C GLY A 274 -25.79 4.60 4.21
N SER A 275 -26.16 4.55 5.49
CA SER A 275 -26.37 5.76 6.33
C SER A 275 -25.09 6.54 6.69
N GLY A 276 -23.92 6.12 6.20
CA GLY A 276 -22.65 6.80 6.46
C GLY A 276 -21.86 6.32 7.69
N LYS A 277 -22.25 5.20 8.34
CA LYS A 277 -21.53 4.65 9.52
C LYS A 277 -20.04 4.41 9.27
N SER A 278 -19.71 3.63 8.25
CA SER A 278 -18.31 3.37 7.88
C SER A 278 -17.59 4.63 7.37
N THR A 279 -18.34 5.61 6.85
CA THR A 279 -17.81 6.92 6.46
C THR A 279 -17.36 7.74 7.67
N ILE A 280 -18.12 7.73 8.77
CA ILE A 280 -17.73 8.34 10.06
C ILE A 280 -16.42 7.72 10.56
N ALA A 281 -16.31 6.39 10.53
CA ALA A 281 -15.07 5.69 10.90
C ALA A 281 -13.88 6.10 10.02
N ALA A 282 -14.10 6.22 8.70
CA ALA A 282 -13.05 6.59 7.75
C ALA A 282 -12.56 8.04 7.94
N LEU A 283 -13.46 8.97 8.26
CA LEU A 283 -13.12 10.36 8.57
C LEU A 283 -12.33 10.46 9.88
N LEU A 284 -12.75 9.75 10.94
CA LEU A 284 -11.99 9.70 12.21
C LEU A 284 -10.59 9.12 12.02
N ALA A 285 -10.44 8.08 11.19
CA ALA A 285 -9.15 7.48 10.88
C ALA A 285 -8.26 8.36 9.96
N GLY A 286 -8.75 9.54 9.56
CA GLY A 286 -8.04 10.46 8.68
C GLY A 286 -7.79 9.88 7.29
N LEU A 287 -8.64 8.96 6.83
CA LEU A 287 -8.56 8.39 5.47
C LEU A 287 -9.09 9.38 4.43
N TYR A 288 -10.04 10.22 4.84
CA TYR A 288 -10.62 11.30 4.06
C TYR A 288 -10.72 12.56 4.92
N ALA A 289 -10.73 13.72 4.27
CA ALA A 289 -11.03 15.00 4.87
C ALA A 289 -12.51 15.35 4.61
N PRO A 290 -13.25 15.94 5.56
CA PRO A 290 -14.59 16.43 5.31
C PRO A 290 -14.58 17.58 4.29
N GLN A 291 -15.66 17.75 3.54
CA GLN A 291 -15.80 18.87 2.58
C GLN A 291 -16.28 20.15 3.28
N ARG A 292 -17.04 19.99 4.37
CA ARG A 292 -17.48 21.06 5.27
C ARG A 292 -17.53 20.52 6.70
N GLY A 293 -17.40 21.41 7.68
CA GLY A 293 -17.35 21.05 9.09
C GLY A 293 -15.98 20.55 9.52
N ARG A 294 -15.87 20.07 10.76
CA ARG A 294 -14.61 19.59 11.34
C ARG A 294 -14.82 18.30 12.12
N VAL A 295 -13.78 17.47 12.16
CA VAL A 295 -13.72 16.26 13.00
C VAL A 295 -12.61 16.48 14.02
N LEU A 296 -12.94 16.45 15.30
CA LEU A 296 -12.03 16.77 16.38
C LEU A 296 -11.79 15.54 17.28
N LEU A 297 -10.55 15.38 17.73
CA LEU A 297 -10.15 14.43 18.77
C LEU A 297 -9.53 15.19 19.94
N GLY A 298 -10.18 15.12 21.11
CA GLY A 298 -9.76 15.89 22.29
C GLY A 298 -9.65 17.39 22.02
N GLY A 299 -10.52 17.93 21.15
CA GLY A 299 -10.54 19.34 20.73
C GLY A 299 -9.58 19.71 19.60
N VAL A 300 -8.80 18.77 19.05
CA VAL A 300 -7.86 19.02 17.95
C VAL A 300 -8.38 18.43 16.65
N ASP A 301 -8.36 19.21 15.57
CA ASP A 301 -8.81 18.79 14.25
C ASP A 301 -7.96 17.63 13.70
N VAL A 302 -8.63 16.52 13.34
CA VAL A 302 -8.03 15.29 12.81
C VAL A 302 -7.13 15.55 11.59
N ASP A 303 -7.46 16.52 10.76
CA ASP A 303 -6.66 16.84 9.57
C ASP A 303 -5.37 17.58 9.89
N THR A 304 -5.25 18.13 11.10
CA THR A 304 -4.03 18.79 11.59
C THR A 304 -3.11 17.86 12.37
N ILE A 305 -3.54 16.61 12.66
CA ILE A 305 -2.77 15.62 13.41
C ILE A 305 -1.91 14.78 12.48
N GLU A 306 -0.67 14.51 12.90
CA GLU A 306 0.28 13.70 12.13
C GLU A 306 -0.24 12.27 11.95
N ARG A 307 -0.30 11.80 10.70
CA ARG A 307 -1.04 10.56 10.36
C ARG A 307 -0.45 9.34 11.03
N VAL A 308 0.88 9.27 11.18
CA VAL A 308 1.53 8.19 11.91
C VAL A 308 1.12 8.28 13.38
N HIS A 309 1.26 9.44 14.02
CA HIS A 309 0.81 9.64 15.39
C HIS A 309 -0.67 9.30 15.61
N LEU A 310 -1.58 9.82 14.79
CA LEU A 310 -3.01 9.54 14.82
C LEU A 310 -3.30 8.04 14.87
N ARG A 311 -2.69 7.28 13.95
CA ARG A 311 -2.97 5.85 13.74
C ARG A 311 -2.14 4.91 14.62
N THR A 312 -1.08 5.40 15.26
CA THR A 312 -0.21 4.59 16.13
C THR A 312 -0.43 4.86 17.61
N ARG A 313 -0.94 6.05 17.98
CA ARG A 313 -1.06 6.48 19.38
C ARG A 313 -2.48 6.81 19.79
N LEU A 314 -3.32 7.37 18.91
CA LEU A 314 -4.61 7.93 19.32
C LEU A 314 -5.79 7.00 19.03
N LEU A 315 -5.82 6.38 17.84
CA LEU A 315 -6.94 5.54 17.42
C LEU A 315 -6.52 4.25 16.74
N SER A 316 -7.35 3.24 16.90
CA SER A 316 -7.26 1.94 16.23
C SER A 316 -8.61 1.54 15.66
N VAL A 317 -8.58 0.91 14.48
CA VAL A 317 -9.81 0.54 13.74
C VAL A 317 -9.77 -0.94 13.38
N VAL A 318 -10.87 -1.64 13.65
CA VAL A 318 -11.19 -2.92 13.01
C VAL A 318 -12.22 -2.63 11.90
N PRO A 319 -11.85 -2.68 10.62
CA PRO A 319 -12.80 -2.48 9.53
C PRO A 319 -13.71 -3.71 9.36
N GLN A 320 -14.85 -3.52 8.69
CA GLN A 320 -15.82 -4.57 8.35
C GLN A 320 -15.16 -5.79 7.67
N GLU A 321 -14.28 -5.53 6.70
CA GLU A 321 -13.50 -6.55 6.00
C GLU A 321 -11.99 -6.38 6.28
N PRO A 322 -11.46 -7.04 7.31
CA PRO A 322 -10.05 -6.93 7.64
C PRO A 322 -9.17 -7.69 6.64
N ALA A 323 -8.17 -6.99 6.12
CA ALA A 323 -7.12 -7.58 5.30
C ALA A 323 -5.96 -8.10 6.16
N LEU A 324 -5.41 -9.25 5.76
CA LEU A 324 -4.16 -9.79 6.29
C LEU A 324 -3.08 -9.73 5.21
N PHE A 325 -1.84 -9.64 5.64
CA PHE A 325 -0.67 -9.74 4.76
C PHE A 325 -0.32 -11.21 4.55
N SER A 326 0.25 -11.52 3.39
CA SER A 326 0.89 -12.82 3.16
C SER A 326 2.03 -13.01 4.17
N GLY A 327 2.13 -14.17 4.80
CA GLY A 327 3.11 -14.46 5.85
C GLY A 327 2.49 -15.15 7.06
N SER A 328 3.23 -15.20 8.15
CA SER A 328 2.81 -15.88 9.36
C SER A 328 1.74 -15.12 10.16
N LEU A 329 1.00 -15.84 11.01
CA LEU A 329 0.08 -15.25 11.98
C LEU A 329 0.80 -14.23 12.90
N ARG A 330 2.02 -14.56 13.34
CA ARG A 330 2.86 -13.67 14.17
C ARG A 330 3.19 -12.36 13.48
N GLU A 331 3.67 -12.41 12.24
CA GLU A 331 3.97 -11.22 11.44
C GLU A 331 2.72 -10.36 11.29
N ASN A 332 1.57 -11.00 11.02
CA ASN A 332 0.30 -10.31 10.93
C ASN A 332 -0.09 -9.61 12.25
N LEU A 333 0.14 -10.21 13.41
CA LEU A 333 -0.14 -9.57 14.71
C LEU A 333 0.84 -8.43 15.03
N LEU A 334 2.12 -8.59 14.68
CA LEU A 334 3.17 -7.58 14.89
C LEU A 334 2.94 -6.30 14.06
N VAL A 335 2.09 -6.32 13.04
CA VAL A 335 1.60 -5.09 12.38
C VAL A 335 0.93 -4.14 13.38
N GLY A 336 0.23 -4.68 14.38
CA GLY A 336 -0.38 -3.88 15.45
C GLY A 336 0.68 -3.11 16.26
N ARG A 337 1.76 -3.80 16.63
CA ARG A 337 2.90 -3.27 17.37
C ARG A 337 4.18 -4.09 17.09
N PRO A 338 5.12 -3.59 16.26
CA PRO A 338 6.28 -4.38 15.79
C PRO A 338 7.24 -4.89 16.87
N GLY A 339 7.24 -4.27 18.05
CA GLY A 339 8.08 -4.63 19.19
C GLY A 339 7.37 -5.45 20.29
N ALA A 340 6.16 -5.96 20.04
CA ALA A 340 5.43 -6.72 21.06
C ALA A 340 6.16 -8.02 21.43
N THR A 341 6.25 -8.29 22.72
CA THR A 341 6.78 -9.54 23.26
C THR A 341 5.79 -10.69 23.03
N GLU A 342 6.30 -11.92 23.09
CA GLU A 342 5.46 -13.13 22.93
C GLU A 342 4.32 -13.20 23.97
N ALA A 343 4.57 -12.73 25.20
CA ALA A 343 3.56 -12.67 26.26
C ALA A 343 2.43 -11.69 25.92
N GLU A 344 2.77 -10.54 25.35
CA GLU A 344 1.77 -9.55 24.92
C GLU A 344 1.00 -10.01 23.69
N LEU A 345 1.68 -10.69 22.74
CA LEU A 345 1.02 -11.34 21.60
C LEU A 345 -0.02 -12.37 22.07
N ARG A 346 0.33 -13.22 23.04
CA ARG A 346 -0.59 -14.19 23.66
C ARG A 346 -1.75 -13.50 24.35
N ALA A 347 -1.49 -12.53 25.21
CA ALA A 347 -2.55 -11.83 25.94
C ALA A 347 -3.56 -11.15 24.99
N ALA A 348 -3.09 -10.52 23.91
CA ALA A 348 -3.98 -9.91 22.92
C ALA A 348 -4.72 -10.95 22.07
N ALA A 349 -4.06 -12.05 21.70
CA ALA A 349 -4.69 -13.16 20.99
C ALA A 349 -5.81 -13.79 21.84
N ASP A 350 -5.56 -14.03 23.12
CA ASP A 350 -6.54 -14.59 24.05
C ASP A 350 -7.75 -13.65 24.23
N ALA A 351 -7.48 -12.36 24.42
CA ALA A 351 -8.54 -11.35 24.57
C ALA A 351 -9.38 -11.16 23.30
N ALA A 352 -8.78 -11.36 22.12
CA ALA A 352 -9.48 -11.37 20.83
C ALA A 352 -10.09 -12.74 20.48
N GLY A 353 -10.00 -13.72 21.39
CA GLY A 353 -10.55 -15.05 21.22
C GLY A 353 -9.86 -15.87 20.15
N CYS A 354 -8.57 -15.66 19.88
CA CYS A 354 -7.79 -16.39 18.88
C CYS A 354 -7.22 -17.73 19.38
N ALA A 355 -7.40 -18.09 20.65
CA ALA A 355 -6.73 -19.22 21.29
C ALA A 355 -6.89 -20.56 20.52
N ASP A 356 -8.08 -20.80 19.97
CA ASP A 356 -8.42 -22.00 19.17
C ASP A 356 -7.57 -22.18 17.91
N PHE A 357 -6.99 -21.13 17.36
CA PHE A 357 -6.14 -21.21 16.16
C PHE A 357 -4.77 -20.55 16.29
N ALA A 358 -4.51 -19.82 17.38
CA ALA A 358 -3.21 -19.25 17.71
C ALA A 358 -2.26 -20.28 18.33
N ASP A 359 -2.80 -21.28 19.04
CA ASP A 359 -2.01 -22.40 19.58
C ASP A 359 -1.38 -23.27 18.47
N LEU A 360 -1.87 -23.18 17.23
CA LEU A 360 -1.44 -23.94 16.05
C LEU A 360 -0.17 -23.38 15.35
N HIS A 361 0.74 -22.82 16.14
CA HIS A 361 2.02 -22.20 15.75
C HIS A 361 1.90 -20.77 15.20
N TRP A 362 2.51 -19.82 15.92
CA TRP A 362 2.79 -18.44 15.52
C TRP A 362 3.37 -18.28 14.11
N THR A 363 4.06 -19.31 13.63
CA THR A 363 4.70 -19.41 12.31
C THR A 363 3.78 -19.92 11.21
N ARG A 364 2.53 -20.32 11.53
CA ARG A 364 1.55 -20.75 10.54
C ARG A 364 1.34 -19.64 9.52
N ASP A 365 1.58 -19.99 8.26
CA ASP A 365 1.29 -19.13 7.13
C ASP A 365 -0.22 -18.92 7.02
N VAL A 366 -0.67 -17.68 6.86
CA VAL A 366 -2.08 -17.35 6.64
C VAL A 366 -2.46 -17.40 5.16
N GLY A 367 -1.49 -17.62 4.27
CA GLY A 367 -1.64 -17.62 2.83
C GLY A 367 -1.82 -16.22 2.24
N GLU A 368 -1.88 -16.15 0.91
CA GLU A 368 -2.04 -14.87 0.20
C GLU A 368 -3.30 -14.14 0.69
N ARG A 369 -3.14 -12.91 1.20
CA ARG A 369 -4.24 -12.08 1.75
C ARG A 369 -5.09 -12.80 2.83
N GLY A 370 -4.49 -13.75 3.55
CA GLY A 370 -5.16 -14.52 4.59
C GLY A 370 -6.14 -15.58 4.08
N LEU A 371 -6.04 -16.03 2.81
CA LEU A 371 -6.99 -16.98 2.22
C LEU A 371 -7.16 -18.30 3.00
N GLN A 372 -6.20 -18.67 3.86
CA GLN A 372 -6.29 -19.88 4.69
C GLN A 372 -7.06 -19.69 6.01
N LEU A 373 -7.55 -18.48 6.29
CA LEU A 373 -8.35 -18.17 7.47
C LEU A 373 -9.81 -17.88 7.10
N SER A 374 -10.73 -18.36 7.93
CA SER A 374 -12.15 -18.00 7.81
C SER A 374 -12.37 -16.50 8.08
N GLY A 375 -13.50 -15.95 7.60
CA GLY A 375 -13.85 -14.53 7.85
C GLY A 375 -13.81 -14.16 9.34
N GLY A 376 -14.35 -15.03 10.20
CA GLY A 376 -14.30 -14.85 11.65
C GLY A 376 -12.90 -14.93 12.24
N GLN A 377 -12.01 -15.78 11.70
CA GLN A 377 -10.60 -15.81 12.12
C GLN A 377 -9.88 -14.51 11.72
N LYS A 378 -10.10 -13.99 10.51
CA LYS A 378 -9.54 -12.70 10.08
C LYS A 378 -9.97 -11.55 10.98
N GLN A 379 -11.25 -11.51 11.35
CA GLN A 379 -11.81 -10.53 12.29
C GLN A 379 -11.12 -10.58 13.66
N ARG A 380 -10.95 -11.77 14.23
CA ARG A 380 -10.26 -11.96 15.51
C ARG A 380 -8.79 -11.56 15.46
N VAL A 381 -8.08 -11.84 14.37
CA VAL A 381 -6.69 -11.37 14.16
C VAL A 381 -6.63 -9.84 14.09
N ALA A 382 -7.56 -9.20 13.37
CA ALA A 382 -7.62 -7.74 13.29
C ALA A 382 -7.91 -7.09 14.65
N LEU A 383 -8.79 -7.70 15.44
CA LEU A 383 -9.08 -7.28 16.80
C LEU A 383 -7.85 -7.41 17.71
N ALA A 384 -7.11 -8.51 17.61
CA ALA A 384 -5.86 -8.69 18.36
C ALA A 384 -4.82 -7.59 18.03
N ARG A 385 -4.72 -7.15 16.77
CA ARG A 385 -3.87 -6.01 16.39
C ARG A 385 -4.26 -4.72 17.10
N VAL A 386 -5.56 -4.45 17.20
CA VAL A 386 -6.10 -3.28 17.89
C VAL A 386 -5.82 -3.33 19.39
N LEU A 387 -5.98 -4.51 19.99
CA LEU A 387 -5.67 -4.70 21.42
C LEU A 387 -4.17 -4.55 21.70
N LEU A 388 -3.29 -5.04 20.82
CA LEU A 388 -1.84 -4.87 20.91
C LEU A 388 -1.38 -3.42 20.79
N ARG A 389 -2.11 -2.61 20.01
CA ARG A 389 -1.72 -1.22 19.75
C ARG A 389 -2.06 -0.29 20.93
N ASP A 390 -3.02 -0.67 21.77
CA ASP A 390 -3.36 0.03 23.03
C ASP A 390 -3.60 1.54 22.86
N THR A 391 -4.57 1.90 22.01
CA THR A 391 -4.95 3.30 21.78
C THR A 391 -6.16 3.70 22.63
N PRO A 392 -6.27 4.99 23.02
CA PRO A 392 -7.38 5.49 23.84
C PRO A 392 -8.73 5.44 23.12
N ILE A 393 -8.74 5.50 21.78
CA ILE A 393 -9.93 5.39 20.96
C ILE A 393 -9.88 4.09 20.16
N VAL A 394 -10.99 3.34 20.18
CA VAL A 394 -11.15 2.11 19.41
C VAL A 394 -12.43 2.20 18.57
N ILE A 395 -12.33 1.90 17.28
CA ILE A 395 -13.45 1.84 16.36
C ILE A 395 -13.62 0.39 15.89
N LEU A 396 -14.80 -0.18 16.08
CA LEU A 396 -15.12 -1.54 15.64
C LEU A 396 -16.25 -1.47 14.61
N ASP A 397 -15.93 -1.70 13.34
CA ASP A 397 -16.91 -1.69 12.25
C ASP A 397 -17.34 -3.11 11.88
N GLU A 398 -18.57 -3.48 12.24
CA GLU A 398 -19.18 -4.79 12.00
C GLU A 398 -18.26 -5.99 12.33
N PHE A 399 -17.43 -5.83 13.37
CA PHE A 399 -16.30 -6.72 13.67
C PHE A 399 -16.68 -8.19 13.95
N SER A 400 -17.96 -8.48 14.22
CA SER A 400 -18.45 -9.80 14.57
C SER A 400 -19.36 -10.43 13.51
N SER A 401 -19.53 -9.80 12.34
CA SER A 401 -20.47 -10.25 11.30
C SER A 401 -20.24 -11.69 10.84
N ALA A 402 -19.01 -12.21 10.91
CA ALA A 402 -18.65 -13.56 10.50
C ALA A 402 -18.53 -14.58 11.65
N LEU A 403 -18.94 -14.21 12.87
CA LEU A 403 -18.86 -15.06 14.08
C LEU A 403 -20.21 -15.69 14.44
N ASP A 404 -20.16 -16.95 14.89
CA ASP A 404 -21.31 -17.63 15.49
C ASP A 404 -21.71 -16.99 16.84
N GLY A 405 -22.95 -17.21 17.28
CA GLY A 405 -23.50 -16.53 18.46
C GLY A 405 -22.79 -16.87 19.78
N LYS A 406 -22.27 -18.09 19.96
CA LYS A 406 -21.57 -18.47 21.20
C LYS A 406 -20.18 -17.85 21.25
N MET A 407 -19.47 -17.91 20.12
CA MET A 407 -18.15 -17.30 19.98
C MET A 407 -18.22 -15.78 20.10
N GLU A 408 -19.23 -15.15 19.50
CA GLU A 408 -19.47 -13.71 19.63
C GLU A 408 -19.71 -13.30 21.09
N ALA A 409 -20.57 -14.02 21.83
CA ALA A 409 -20.85 -13.71 23.23
C ALA A 409 -19.59 -13.83 24.11
N SER A 410 -18.79 -14.89 23.90
CA SER A 410 -17.50 -15.06 24.58
C SER A 410 -16.54 -13.91 24.27
N LEU A 411 -16.46 -13.50 23.00
CA LEU A 411 -15.61 -12.41 22.55
C LEU A 411 -16.03 -11.07 23.15
N VAL A 412 -17.34 -10.77 23.17
CA VAL A 412 -17.89 -9.56 23.79
C VAL A 412 -17.49 -9.48 25.27
N ASN A 413 -17.61 -10.58 26.01
CA ASN A 413 -17.21 -10.63 27.42
C ASN A 413 -15.69 -10.41 27.61
N GLY A 414 -14.86 -10.95 26.71
CA GLY A 414 -13.42 -10.68 26.69
C GLY A 414 -13.11 -9.20 26.46
N LEU A 415 -13.77 -8.61 25.46
CA LEU A 415 -13.59 -7.22 25.07
C LEU A 415 -14.07 -6.20 26.10
N GLN A 416 -15.12 -6.49 26.85
CA GLN A 416 -15.57 -5.60 27.94
C GLN A 416 -14.44 -5.26 28.92
N ARG A 417 -13.60 -6.25 29.25
CA ARG A 417 -12.44 -6.06 30.13
C ARG A 417 -11.26 -5.42 29.40
N ALA A 418 -10.98 -5.87 28.18
CA ALA A 418 -9.83 -5.39 27.41
C ALA A 418 -9.97 -3.92 26.94
N LEU A 419 -11.20 -3.43 26.82
CA LEU A 419 -11.53 -2.06 26.40
C LEU A 419 -11.96 -1.16 27.56
N ALA A 420 -11.81 -1.60 28.81
CA ALA A 420 -12.20 -0.81 29.97
C ALA A 420 -11.43 0.53 30.00
N GLY A 421 -12.16 1.63 30.23
CA GLY A 421 -11.60 2.98 30.29
C GLY A 421 -11.21 3.60 28.94
N ARG A 422 -11.48 2.91 27.81
CA ARG A 422 -11.23 3.42 26.46
C ARG A 422 -12.51 3.94 25.83
N THR A 423 -12.40 4.96 24.99
CA THR A 423 -13.53 5.39 24.16
C THR A 423 -13.75 4.36 23.06
N LEU A 424 -14.98 3.87 22.93
CA LEU A 424 -15.37 2.89 21.90
C LEU A 424 -16.42 3.50 20.98
N LEU A 425 -16.16 3.46 19.68
CA LEU A 425 -17.17 3.68 18.65
C LEU A 425 -17.48 2.34 17.96
N LEU A 426 -18.63 1.77 18.28
CA LEU A 426 -19.08 0.49 17.72
C LEU A 426 -20.07 0.73 16.58
N ILE A 427 -19.77 0.25 15.39
CA ILE A 427 -20.72 0.20 14.28
C ILE A 427 -21.22 -1.24 14.18
N THR A 428 -22.52 -1.46 14.38
CA THR A 428 -23.10 -2.79 14.30
C THR A 428 -24.58 -2.73 13.96
N HIS A 429 -25.09 -3.77 13.32
CA HIS A 429 -26.53 -4.05 13.20
C HIS A 429 -26.95 -5.26 14.06
N ARG A 430 -26.01 -5.86 14.80
CA ARG A 430 -26.22 -7.04 15.66
C ARG A 430 -26.46 -6.62 17.11
N THR A 431 -27.37 -7.30 17.80
CA THR A 431 -27.74 -6.99 19.18
C THR A 431 -26.67 -7.38 20.20
N SER A 432 -26.00 -8.52 20.01
CA SER A 432 -25.03 -9.05 20.98
C SER A 432 -23.85 -8.10 21.26
N PRO A 433 -23.19 -7.51 20.24
CA PRO A 433 -22.15 -6.49 20.46
C PRO A 433 -22.62 -5.23 21.20
N LEU A 434 -23.93 -4.94 21.26
CA LEU A 434 -24.44 -3.79 22.01
C LEU A 434 -24.18 -3.90 23.52
N GLY A 435 -23.88 -5.10 24.03
CA GLY A 435 -23.42 -5.28 25.41
C GLY A 435 -22.05 -4.63 25.70
N LEU A 436 -21.34 -4.11 24.69
CA LEU A 436 -20.09 -3.37 24.85
C LEU A 436 -20.29 -1.88 25.12
N VAL A 437 -21.48 -1.34 24.88
CA VAL A 437 -21.74 0.10 24.85
C VAL A 437 -22.74 0.55 25.91
N GLU A 438 -22.68 1.82 26.25
CA GLU A 438 -23.55 2.49 27.24
C GLU A 438 -24.62 3.35 26.56
N ARG A 439 -24.33 3.85 25.36
CA ARG A 439 -25.24 4.67 24.56
C ARG A 439 -25.34 4.18 23.12
N VAL A 440 -26.54 4.24 22.57
CA VAL A 440 -26.82 3.91 21.15
C VAL A 440 -27.31 5.17 20.44
N ILE A 441 -26.70 5.49 19.31
CA ILE A 441 -27.06 6.61 18.44
C ILE A 441 -27.57 6.04 17.13
N ASN A 442 -28.79 6.41 16.77
CA ASN A 442 -29.37 6.05 15.48
C ASN A 442 -29.07 7.14 14.45
N LEU A 443 -28.30 6.78 13.41
CA LEU A 443 -27.96 7.69 12.33
C LEU A 443 -29.11 7.77 11.33
N PRO A 444 -29.58 8.98 11.00
CA PRO A 444 -30.59 9.16 9.97
C PRO A 444 -30.04 8.74 8.61
N SER A 445 -30.92 8.25 7.73
CA SER A 445 -30.55 8.00 6.34
C SER A 445 -30.47 9.33 5.60
N PHE A 446 -29.25 9.80 5.32
CA PHE A 446 -29.01 11.01 4.52
C PHE A 446 -29.20 10.76 3.01
N ALA A 447 -29.42 9.51 2.60
CA ALA A 447 -29.40 9.08 1.21
C ALA A 447 -30.60 9.54 0.35
N ASN A 448 -31.50 10.40 0.87
CA ASN A 448 -32.74 10.74 0.15
C ASN A 448 -33.30 12.14 0.39
N THR A 449 -32.52 13.10 0.91
CA THR A 449 -33.06 14.43 1.21
C THR A 449 -33.12 15.38 0.00
N ASP A 450 -32.78 14.95 -1.21
CA ASP A 450 -32.77 15.86 -2.37
C ASP A 450 -33.06 15.15 -3.72
N VAL A 451 -34.26 14.61 -3.88
CA VAL A 451 -34.91 14.44 -5.21
C VAL A 451 -36.42 14.65 -5.04
N GLY A 452 -36.85 15.88 -4.84
CA GLY A 452 -38.27 16.21 -4.72
C GLY A 452 -38.52 17.66 -4.39
N GLY A 453 -38.32 18.55 -5.36
CA GLY A 453 -38.54 19.97 -5.13
C GLY A 453 -38.32 20.92 -6.32
N ARG A 454 -38.93 20.64 -7.48
CA ARG A 454 -39.70 21.58 -8.34
C ARG A 454 -39.87 21.05 -9.75
#